data_AF-A0A2W6YZX5-F1
#
_entry.id   AF-A0A2W6YZX5-F1
#
_cell.length_a   1.000
_cell.length_b   1.000
_cell.length_c   1.000
_cell.angle_alpha   90.00
_cell.angle_beta   90.00
_cell.angle_gamma   90.00
#
_symmetry.space_group_name_H-M   'P 1'
#
loop_
_entity.id
_entity.type
_entity.pdbx_description
1 polymer ?
#
loop_
_entity_poly.entity_id
_entity_poly.type
_entity_poly.pdbx_seq_one_letter_code
_entity_poly.pdbx_strand_id
1 'polypeptide(L)'
;MASTGHDRQWQLNRLNFEGHWCGTSRWYERNTYGRLDLERAAVEIPGTCYAISFSDPDTGLWDGSGLRFAPQGRRRLPLSRASYNQAGQCWQFRGVAGQSSLAVDAGQPRFGHELNFFAGRARSMLVLLYEPCGSLWRLQTLGVVPFRCSLAAVVDPERPPRGDARQHLAELEGWPGQIERLLPGQWPAEDPEPQACEPFRAAAFRNGNPVAGFDDGLLCSLPELLPAGAFQLQVGCRLSEGCFDQLSLGYDSEQRLTAWERRRFQRS
;
A
#
# COMPACT_ATOMS: atom_id res chain seq x y z
N MET A 1 -10.02 -16.79 -26.02
CA MET A 1 -10.98 -16.17 -25.08
C MET A 1 -10.45 -14.79 -24.74
N ALA A 2 -11.30 -13.75 -24.75
CA ALA A 2 -10.87 -12.42 -24.34
C ALA A 2 -10.51 -12.43 -22.84
N SER A 3 -9.42 -11.76 -22.46
CA SER A 3 -9.00 -11.64 -21.06
C SER A 3 -10.06 -10.89 -20.26
N THR A 4 -10.45 -11.40 -19.10
CA THR A 4 -11.36 -10.67 -18.18
C THR A 4 -10.57 -9.70 -17.31
N GLY A 5 -11.25 -8.75 -16.66
CA GLY A 5 -10.61 -7.89 -15.66
C GLY A 5 -10.06 -8.66 -14.45
N HIS A 6 -10.71 -9.77 -14.09
CA HIS A 6 -10.20 -10.71 -13.11
C HIS A 6 -8.87 -11.33 -13.56
N ASP A 7 -8.80 -11.81 -14.80
CA ASP A 7 -7.56 -12.36 -15.36
C ASP A 7 -6.45 -11.30 -15.40
N ARG A 8 -6.80 -10.05 -15.71
CA ARG A 8 -5.85 -8.94 -15.70
C ARG A 8 -5.29 -8.65 -14.31
N GLN A 9 -6.15 -8.62 -13.28
CA GLN A 9 -5.72 -8.43 -11.89
C GLN A 9 -4.84 -9.59 -11.41
N TRP A 10 -5.13 -10.83 -11.83
CA TRP A 10 -4.26 -11.98 -11.55
C TRP A 10 -2.88 -11.84 -12.23
N GLN A 11 -2.84 -11.45 -13.50
CA GLN A 11 -1.59 -11.21 -14.22
C GLN A 11 -0.77 -10.09 -13.55
N LEU A 12 -1.39 -8.99 -13.16
CA LEU A 12 -0.71 -7.90 -12.45
C LEU A 12 -0.19 -8.34 -11.08
N ASN A 13 -0.95 -9.15 -10.34
CA ASN A 13 -0.47 -9.75 -9.09
C ASN A 13 0.81 -10.56 -9.32
N ARG A 14 0.86 -11.37 -10.37
CA ARG A 14 2.08 -12.10 -10.75
C ARG A 14 3.23 -11.15 -11.07
N LEU A 15 3.00 -10.19 -11.97
CA LEU A 15 4.01 -9.22 -12.40
C LEU A 15 4.59 -8.39 -11.25
N ASN A 16 3.75 -7.96 -10.31
CA ASN A 16 4.18 -7.15 -9.17
C ASN A 16 4.90 -8.00 -8.12
N PHE A 17 4.34 -9.16 -7.75
CA PHE A 17 4.74 -9.85 -6.52
C PHE A 17 5.67 -11.05 -6.72
N GLU A 18 5.80 -11.64 -7.91
CA GLU A 18 6.68 -12.79 -8.11
C GLU A 18 8.12 -12.44 -7.72
N GLY A 19 8.67 -13.14 -6.72
CA GLY A 19 9.99 -12.84 -6.18
C GLY A 19 10.21 -13.37 -4.76
N HIS A 20 11.42 -13.12 -4.24
CA HIS A 20 11.77 -13.39 -2.85
C HIS A 20 12.15 -12.08 -2.17
N TRP A 21 11.18 -11.48 -1.51
CA TRP A 21 11.24 -10.12 -0.98
C TRP A 21 11.63 -10.14 0.48
N CYS A 22 12.81 -9.63 0.84
CA CYS A 22 13.29 -9.61 2.22
C CYS A 22 13.64 -8.18 2.68
N GLY A 23 13.42 -7.92 3.97
CA GLY A 23 13.68 -6.64 4.60
C GLY A 23 13.47 -6.69 6.11
N THR A 24 13.66 -5.55 6.78
CA THR A 24 13.33 -5.39 8.20
C THR A 24 11.96 -4.75 8.32
N SER A 25 11.00 -5.42 8.96
CA SER A 25 9.72 -4.77 9.25
C SER A 25 9.82 -3.89 10.49
N ARG A 26 9.28 -2.67 10.40
CA ARG A 26 9.20 -1.69 11.48
C ARG A 26 7.74 -1.41 11.79
N TRP A 27 7.35 -1.62 13.03
CA TRP A 27 5.97 -1.46 13.48
C TRP A 27 5.88 -0.31 14.47
N TYR A 28 5.01 0.64 14.14
CA TYR A 28 4.68 1.80 14.95
C TYR A 28 3.32 1.54 15.58
N GLU A 29 3.30 1.41 16.89
CA GLU A 29 2.12 0.97 17.64
C GLU A 29 1.72 2.04 18.65
N ARG A 30 0.41 2.21 18.83
CA ARG A 30 -0.11 3.08 19.87
C ARG A 30 0.18 2.48 21.24
N ASN A 31 0.84 3.25 22.09
CA ASN A 31 1.21 2.82 23.44
C ASN A 31 0.03 2.85 24.43
N THR A 32 0.28 2.41 25.66
CA THR A 32 -0.71 2.35 26.75
C THR A 32 -1.23 3.73 27.18
N TYR A 33 -0.50 4.80 26.90
CA TYR A 33 -0.95 6.18 27.11
C TYR A 33 -1.79 6.73 25.95
N GLY A 34 -2.10 5.87 24.98
CA GLY A 34 -2.87 6.24 23.81
C GLY A 34 -2.11 7.13 22.82
N ARG A 35 -0.77 7.16 22.83
CA ARG A 35 0.03 7.91 21.84
C ARG A 35 0.58 6.98 20.77
N LEU A 36 0.45 7.39 19.51
CA LEU A 36 1.07 6.72 18.36
C LEU A 36 2.34 7.48 17.98
N ASP A 37 3.49 6.90 18.32
CA ASP A 37 4.81 7.45 17.94
C ASP A 37 5.16 6.93 16.55
N LEU A 38 5.26 7.84 15.57
CA LEU A 38 5.67 7.53 14.20
C LEU A 38 7.16 7.82 13.96
N GLU A 39 7.87 8.29 14.99
CA GLU A 39 9.30 8.53 14.94
C GLU A 39 10.13 7.33 15.31
N ARG A 40 9.64 6.49 16.22
CA ARG A 40 10.36 5.32 16.70
C ARG A 40 9.48 4.09 16.59
N ALA A 41 9.98 3.06 15.90
CA ALA A 41 9.30 1.79 15.82
C ALA A 41 9.22 1.17 17.23
N ALA A 42 8.03 0.70 17.60
CA ALA A 42 7.82 -0.06 18.83
C ALA A 42 8.38 -1.49 18.71
N VAL A 43 8.32 -2.06 17.50
CA VAL A 43 8.83 -3.40 17.20
C VAL A 43 9.57 -3.37 15.88
N GLU A 44 10.76 -3.98 15.86
CA GLU A 44 11.49 -4.28 14.62
C GLU A 44 11.64 -5.80 14.48
N ILE A 45 11.34 -6.33 13.30
CA ILE A 45 11.51 -7.75 13.00
C ILE A 45 12.48 -7.83 11.81
N PRO A 46 13.78 -8.10 12.06
CA PRO A 46 14.72 -8.33 10.97
C PRO A 46 14.38 -9.62 10.23
N GLY A 47 14.68 -9.66 8.93
CA GLY A 47 14.46 -10.87 8.12
C GLY A 47 12.99 -11.19 7.84
N THR A 48 12.10 -10.20 7.85
CA THR A 48 10.77 -10.36 7.26
C THR A 48 10.95 -10.69 5.77
N CYS A 49 10.41 -11.83 5.33
CA CYS A 49 10.65 -12.34 3.98
C CYS A 49 9.38 -12.95 3.39
N TYR A 50 8.98 -12.49 2.19
CA TYR A 50 7.84 -13.01 1.43
C TYR A 50 8.38 -13.65 0.14
N ALA A 51 8.35 -14.98 0.07
CA ALA A 51 8.63 -15.72 -1.14
C ALA A 51 7.31 -15.99 -1.88
N ILE A 52 7.18 -15.46 -3.08
CA ILE A 52 5.98 -15.54 -3.90
C ILE A 52 6.37 -16.10 -5.26
N SER A 53 5.89 -17.28 -5.57
CA SER A 53 6.27 -18.03 -6.78
C SER A 53 5.05 -18.58 -7.48
N PHE A 54 5.10 -18.66 -8.81
CA PHE A 54 4.05 -19.25 -9.63
C PHE A 54 4.59 -20.49 -10.34
N SER A 55 3.99 -21.65 -10.06
CA SER A 55 4.39 -22.93 -10.68
C SER A 55 3.92 -23.04 -12.12
N ASP A 56 2.80 -22.38 -12.44
CA ASP A 56 2.21 -22.32 -13.76
C ASP A 56 1.42 -21.00 -13.90
N PRO A 57 0.79 -20.71 -15.05
CA PRO A 57 0.04 -19.47 -15.24
C PRO A 57 -1.14 -19.25 -14.27
N ASP A 58 -1.66 -20.30 -13.65
CA ASP A 58 -2.90 -20.33 -12.88
C ASP A 58 -2.70 -20.60 -11.39
N THR A 59 -1.53 -21.11 -10.97
CA THR A 59 -1.26 -21.49 -9.58
C THR A 59 0.07 -20.95 -9.06
N GLY A 60 0.12 -20.72 -7.75
CA GLY A 60 1.33 -20.27 -7.07
C GLY A 60 1.29 -20.49 -5.57
N LEU A 61 2.31 -19.99 -4.90
CA LEU A 61 2.48 -20.07 -3.45
C LEU A 61 2.96 -18.72 -2.93
N TRP A 62 2.34 -18.26 -1.85
CA TRP A 62 2.85 -17.22 -0.99
C TRP A 62 3.37 -17.87 0.30
N ASP A 63 4.66 -17.72 0.59
CA ASP A 63 5.32 -18.19 1.82
C ASP A 63 5.94 -16.99 2.53
N GLY A 64 5.34 -16.58 3.65
CA GLY A 64 5.78 -15.45 4.45
C GLY A 64 6.40 -15.86 5.78
N SER A 65 7.48 -15.19 6.16
CA SER A 65 8.11 -15.25 7.48
C SER A 65 8.40 -13.87 8.05
N GLY A 66 8.57 -13.77 9.37
CA GLY A 66 8.68 -12.48 10.06
C GLY A 66 7.37 -11.70 10.05
N LEU A 67 6.24 -12.41 10.06
CA LEU A 67 4.88 -11.85 10.01
C LEU A 67 4.39 -11.50 11.41
N ARG A 68 4.30 -10.22 11.74
CA ARG A 68 3.89 -9.70 13.08
C ARG A 68 2.62 -10.32 13.66
N PHE A 69 1.65 -10.65 12.82
CA PHE A 69 0.32 -11.14 13.23
C PHE A 69 0.06 -12.61 12.88
N ALA A 70 1.01 -13.32 12.25
CA ALA A 70 0.81 -14.73 11.98
C ALA A 70 1.26 -15.58 13.18
N PRO A 71 0.59 -16.71 13.46
CA PRO A 71 1.10 -17.68 14.42
C PRO A 71 2.55 -18.07 14.10
N GLN A 72 3.42 -18.03 15.11
CA GLN A 72 4.86 -18.32 14.96
C GLN A 72 5.59 -17.43 13.94
N GLY A 73 4.99 -16.30 13.55
CA GLY A 73 5.57 -15.38 12.58
C GLY A 73 5.65 -15.92 11.15
N ARG A 74 4.93 -16.99 10.81
CA ARG A 74 4.97 -17.64 9.48
C ARG A 74 3.58 -17.99 8.97
N ARG A 75 3.41 -17.96 7.65
CA ARG A 75 2.19 -18.43 7.00
C ARG A 75 2.46 -18.81 5.55
N ARG A 76 1.81 -19.88 5.09
CA ARG A 76 1.80 -20.32 3.69
C ARG A 76 0.39 -20.27 3.15
N LEU A 77 0.23 -19.74 1.95
CA LEU A 77 -1.06 -19.60 1.28
C LEU A 77 -0.94 -20.05 -0.18
N PRO A 78 -1.71 -21.06 -0.63
CA PRO A 78 -1.80 -21.37 -2.04
C PRO A 78 -2.48 -20.19 -2.76
N LEU A 79 -1.96 -19.85 -3.93
CA LEU A 79 -2.52 -18.85 -4.83
C LEU A 79 -3.14 -19.57 -6.03
N SER A 80 -4.32 -19.13 -6.45
CA SER A 80 -5.00 -19.68 -7.62
C SER A 80 -5.70 -18.56 -8.37
N ARG A 81 -5.56 -18.56 -9.71
CA ARG A 81 -6.33 -17.68 -10.59
C ARG A 81 -7.83 -17.84 -10.35
N ALA A 82 -8.33 -19.06 -10.15
CA ALA A 82 -9.76 -19.31 -10.00
C ALA A 82 -10.38 -18.67 -8.74
N SER A 83 -9.59 -18.52 -7.67
CA SER A 83 -10.05 -17.97 -6.39
C SER A 83 -9.46 -16.62 -6.04
N TYR A 84 -8.59 -16.08 -6.90
CA TYR A 84 -7.92 -14.81 -6.65
C TYR A 84 -8.94 -13.69 -6.47
N ASN A 85 -8.80 -12.91 -5.40
CA ASN A 85 -9.61 -11.73 -5.16
C ASN A 85 -11.14 -11.93 -5.19
N GLN A 86 -11.65 -13.12 -4.85
CA GLN A 86 -13.11 -13.36 -4.77
C GLN A 86 -13.81 -12.40 -3.77
N ALA A 87 -13.10 -11.99 -2.72
CA ALA A 87 -13.60 -11.02 -1.74
C ALA A 87 -13.52 -9.55 -2.23
N GLY A 88 -12.90 -9.29 -3.39
CA GLY A 88 -12.76 -7.96 -3.98
C GLY A 88 -11.81 -7.00 -3.26
N GLN A 89 -11.10 -7.46 -2.22
CA GLN A 89 -10.25 -6.64 -1.36
C GLN A 89 -8.87 -6.34 -1.95
N CYS A 90 -8.37 -7.23 -2.81
CA CYS A 90 -7.09 -7.05 -3.50
C CYS A 90 -7.28 -6.16 -4.73
N TRP A 91 -6.26 -5.39 -5.05
CA TRP A 91 -6.27 -4.47 -6.19
C TRP A 91 -4.85 -4.30 -6.71
N GLN A 92 -4.72 -4.11 -8.01
CA GLN A 92 -3.45 -4.09 -8.71
C GLN A 92 -3.45 -3.00 -9.79
N PHE A 93 -2.55 -2.05 -9.65
CA PHE A 93 -2.01 -1.27 -10.77
C PHE A 93 -0.67 -1.88 -11.18
N ARG A 94 -0.13 -1.48 -12.33
CA ARG A 94 1.25 -1.84 -12.69
C ARG A 94 2.24 -1.09 -11.78
N GLY A 95 2.89 -1.81 -10.88
CA GLY A 95 3.89 -1.25 -9.97
C GLY A 95 3.33 -0.61 -8.69
N VAL A 96 2.01 -0.68 -8.45
CA VAL A 96 1.39 -0.36 -7.15
C VAL A 96 0.28 -1.36 -6.89
N ALA A 97 0.25 -1.97 -5.71
CA ALA A 97 -0.71 -3.02 -5.42
C ALA A 97 -1.01 -3.16 -3.93
N GLY A 98 -2.07 -3.86 -3.60
CA GLY A 98 -2.38 -4.09 -2.20
C GLY A 98 -3.69 -4.79 -1.93
N GLN A 99 -4.11 -4.66 -0.68
CA GLN A 99 -5.39 -5.12 -0.17
C GLN A 99 -5.99 -4.05 0.74
N SER A 100 -7.31 -3.95 0.78
CA SER A 100 -8.01 -2.92 1.55
C SER A 100 -9.35 -3.41 2.07
N SER A 101 -9.69 -3.02 3.30
CA SER A 101 -11.06 -3.09 3.80
C SER A 101 -12.00 -2.31 2.89
N LEU A 102 -13.08 -2.95 2.42
CA LEU A 102 -14.03 -2.34 1.49
C LEU A 102 -15.05 -1.43 2.19
N ALA A 103 -15.23 -1.57 3.49
CA ALA A 103 -16.08 -0.73 4.31
C ALA A 103 -15.57 -0.67 5.75
N VAL A 104 -15.96 0.38 6.47
CA VAL A 104 -15.84 0.41 7.93
C VAL A 104 -16.99 -0.42 8.50
N ASP A 105 -16.67 -1.58 9.08
CA ASP A 105 -17.65 -2.56 9.56
C ASP A 105 -17.45 -2.81 11.05
N ALA A 106 -18.44 -2.40 11.87
CA ALA A 106 -18.42 -2.57 13.32
C ALA A 106 -18.37 -4.05 13.78
N GLY A 107 -18.71 -5.00 12.91
CA GLY A 107 -18.56 -6.43 13.16
C GLY A 107 -17.12 -6.95 13.00
N GLN A 108 -16.21 -6.15 12.43
CA GLN A 108 -14.81 -6.52 12.24
C GLN A 108 -13.94 -5.99 13.38
N PRO A 109 -12.89 -6.75 13.78
CA PRO A 109 -11.95 -6.26 14.78
C PRO A 109 -11.00 -5.19 14.21
N ARG A 110 -10.87 -5.10 12.88
CA ARG A 110 -9.88 -4.26 12.19
C ARG A 110 -10.41 -3.71 10.88
N PHE A 111 -10.01 -2.48 10.59
CA PHE A 111 -10.14 -1.82 9.30
C PHE A 111 -8.72 -1.55 8.80
N GLY A 112 -8.33 -2.25 7.73
CA GLY A 112 -6.93 -2.47 7.40
C GLY A 112 -6.61 -2.30 5.93
N HIS A 113 -5.39 -1.82 5.67
CA HIS A 113 -4.85 -1.66 4.32
C HIS A 113 -3.41 -2.16 4.31
N GLU A 114 -3.03 -2.90 3.28
CA GLU A 114 -1.64 -3.15 2.92
C GLU A 114 -1.43 -2.58 1.53
N LEU A 115 -0.43 -1.72 1.38
CA LEU A 115 -0.12 -1.00 0.15
C LEU A 115 1.34 -1.23 -0.20
N ASN A 116 1.62 -1.47 -1.48
CA ASN A 116 2.93 -1.85 -1.97
C ASN A 116 3.29 -0.99 -3.19
N PHE A 117 4.48 -0.41 -3.16
CA PHE A 117 5.01 0.45 -4.22
C PHE A 117 6.29 -0.15 -4.80
N PHE A 118 6.31 -0.39 -6.10
CA PHE A 118 7.38 -1.12 -6.77
C PHE A 118 8.17 -0.21 -7.71
N ALA A 119 9.49 -0.39 -7.72
CA ALA A 119 10.39 0.19 -8.69
C ALA A 119 11.48 -0.86 -8.96
N GLY A 120 11.47 -1.45 -10.16
CA GLY A 120 12.31 -2.60 -10.46
C GLY A 120 12.01 -3.77 -9.51
N ARG A 121 13.03 -4.22 -8.78
CA ARG A 121 12.96 -5.30 -7.78
C ARG A 121 13.10 -4.79 -6.34
N ALA A 122 12.79 -3.51 -6.13
CA ALA A 122 12.56 -2.88 -4.83
C ALA A 122 11.05 -2.69 -4.59
N ARG A 123 10.60 -3.03 -3.39
CA ARG A 123 9.19 -2.95 -2.97
C ARG A 123 9.12 -2.26 -1.61
N SER A 124 8.38 -1.16 -1.50
CA SER A 124 8.09 -0.55 -0.20
C SER A 124 6.67 -0.86 0.19
N MET A 125 6.51 -1.53 1.33
CA MET A 125 5.21 -1.91 1.86
C MET A 125 4.84 -1.04 3.06
N LEU A 126 3.58 -0.61 3.09
CA LEU A 126 2.94 0.04 4.23
C LEU A 126 1.70 -0.77 4.62
N VAL A 127 1.57 -1.11 5.90
CA VAL A 127 0.37 -1.68 6.52
C VAL A 127 -0.23 -0.63 7.42
N LEU A 128 -1.53 -0.41 7.35
CA LEU A 128 -2.30 0.53 8.15
C LEU A 128 -3.41 -0.23 8.85
N LEU A 129 -3.54 -0.11 10.18
CA LEU A 129 -4.60 -0.78 10.94
C LEU A 129 -5.30 0.20 11.88
N TYR A 130 -6.60 0.35 11.66
CA TYR A 130 -7.53 0.98 12.58
C TYR A 130 -8.26 -0.09 13.38
N GLU A 131 -8.56 0.22 14.63
CA GLU A 131 -9.38 -0.64 15.50
C GLU A 131 -10.51 0.19 16.13
N PRO A 132 -11.63 -0.46 16.51
CA PRO A 132 -12.73 0.21 17.20
C PRO A 132 -12.28 0.91 18.49
N CYS A 133 -12.77 2.12 18.70
CA CYS A 133 -12.52 2.95 19.88
C CYS A 133 -13.81 3.72 20.23
N GLY A 134 -14.68 3.08 21.01
CA GLY A 134 -16.04 3.57 21.23
C GLY A 134 -16.87 3.46 19.95
N SER A 135 -17.51 4.55 19.54
CA SER A 135 -18.26 4.63 18.27
C SER A 135 -17.40 5.01 17.07
N LEU A 136 -16.08 5.20 17.26
CA LEU A 136 -15.14 5.62 16.22
C LEU A 136 -14.11 4.53 15.94
N TRP A 137 -13.34 4.74 14.88
CA TRP A 137 -12.20 3.90 14.52
C TRP A 137 -10.93 4.72 14.63
N ARG A 138 -9.93 4.19 15.33
CA ARG A 138 -8.69 4.91 15.60
C ARG A 138 -7.50 4.16 15.01
N LEU A 139 -6.59 4.89 14.37
CA LEU A 139 -5.33 4.35 13.87
C LEU A 139 -4.51 3.82 15.06
N GLN A 140 -4.27 2.51 15.08
CA GLN A 140 -3.53 1.87 16.17
C GLN A 140 -2.12 1.48 15.75
N THR A 141 -1.95 1.04 14.50
CA THR A 141 -0.70 0.43 14.06
C THR A 141 -0.38 0.79 12.62
N LEU A 142 0.90 1.08 12.36
CA LEU A 142 1.48 1.08 11.03
C LEU A 142 2.64 0.10 10.95
N GLY A 143 2.73 -0.66 9.87
CA GLY A 143 3.88 -1.52 9.56
C GLY A 143 4.57 -1.05 8.29
N VAL A 144 5.87 -0.81 8.34
CA VAL A 144 6.68 -0.39 7.18
C VAL A 144 7.71 -1.45 6.89
N VAL A 145 7.82 -1.86 5.62
CA VAL A 145 8.82 -2.84 5.20
C VAL A 145 9.46 -2.42 3.87
N PRO A 146 10.73 -1.98 3.89
CA PRO A 146 11.55 -1.85 2.68
C PRO A 146 12.02 -3.23 2.24
N PHE A 147 11.34 -3.82 1.26
CA PHE A 147 11.76 -5.08 0.68
C PHE A 147 12.72 -4.87 -0.48
N ARG A 148 13.71 -5.76 -0.58
CA ARG A 148 14.53 -5.99 -1.76
C ARG A 148 14.40 -7.44 -2.19
N CYS A 149 14.27 -7.68 -3.48
CA CYS A 149 14.16 -9.03 -3.97
C CYS A 149 15.54 -9.69 -4.10
N SER A 150 15.76 -10.82 -3.43
CA SER A 150 17.03 -11.57 -3.53
C SER A 150 17.24 -12.21 -4.90
N LEU A 151 16.19 -12.31 -5.72
CA LEU A 151 16.26 -12.79 -7.11
C LEU A 151 16.56 -11.67 -8.12
N ALA A 152 16.83 -10.45 -7.68
CA ALA A 152 17.16 -9.36 -8.59
C ALA A 152 18.53 -9.61 -9.24
N ALA A 153 18.60 -9.56 -10.58
CA ALA A 153 19.86 -9.68 -11.32
C ALA A 153 20.74 -8.43 -11.18
N VAL A 154 20.12 -7.28 -10.90
CA VAL A 154 20.76 -5.99 -10.71
C VAL A 154 20.25 -5.40 -9.40
N VAL A 155 21.13 -4.76 -8.64
CA VAL A 155 20.76 -4.04 -7.44
C VAL A 155 19.94 -2.81 -7.84
N ASP A 156 18.70 -2.72 -7.36
CA ASP A 156 17.90 -1.52 -7.58
C ASP A 156 18.54 -0.30 -6.93
N PRO A 157 18.36 0.89 -7.51
CA PRO A 157 18.83 2.12 -6.89
C PRO A 157 18.29 2.25 -5.48
N GLU A 158 19.11 2.81 -4.60
CA GLU A 158 18.70 3.12 -3.25
C GLU A 158 17.54 4.11 -3.28
N ARG A 159 16.52 3.87 -2.45
CA ARG A 159 15.41 4.80 -2.30
C ARG A 159 15.81 5.90 -1.31
N PRO A 160 15.18 7.09 -1.38
CA PRO A 160 15.45 8.15 -0.42
C PRO A 160 15.31 7.63 1.02
N PRO A 161 16.27 7.96 1.91
CA PRO A 161 16.16 7.59 3.31
C PRO A 161 14.98 8.30 3.95
N ARG A 162 14.64 7.89 5.18
CA ARG A 162 13.65 8.61 5.96
C ARG A 162 14.07 10.07 6.14
N GLY A 163 13.16 10.97 5.82
CA GLY A 163 13.35 12.41 5.98
C GLY A 163 12.08 13.08 6.51
N ASP A 164 12.14 14.40 6.66
CA ASP A 164 10.98 15.19 7.06
C ASP A 164 9.89 15.11 5.98
N ALA A 165 8.72 14.61 6.36
CA ALA A 165 7.62 14.41 5.43
C ALA A 165 7.17 15.71 4.76
N ARG A 166 7.18 16.84 5.48
CA ARG A 166 6.77 18.14 4.94
C ARG A 166 7.79 18.66 3.93
N GLN A 167 9.08 18.49 4.21
CA GLN A 167 10.13 18.82 3.26
C GLN A 167 10.03 17.96 2.00
N HIS A 168 9.89 16.64 2.15
CA HIS A 168 9.73 15.74 1.00
C HIS A 168 8.52 16.14 0.13
N LEU A 169 7.37 16.44 0.74
CA LEU A 169 6.19 16.87 -0.01
C LEU A 169 6.39 18.23 -0.69
N ALA A 170 7.15 19.16 -0.09
CA ALA A 170 7.43 20.46 -0.69
C ALA A 170 8.30 20.35 -1.96
N GLU A 171 9.21 19.39 -2.01
CA GLU A 171 10.06 19.14 -3.19
C GLU A 171 9.29 18.62 -4.41
N LEU A 172 8.09 18.06 -4.19
CA LEU A 172 7.23 17.53 -5.23
C LEU A 172 6.29 18.59 -5.82
N GLU A 173 6.18 19.77 -5.20
CA GLU A 173 5.21 20.80 -5.56
C GLU A 173 5.30 21.16 -7.05
N GLY A 174 4.16 21.10 -7.75
CA GLY A 174 4.06 21.44 -9.17
C GLY A 174 4.54 20.36 -10.13
N TRP A 175 4.97 19.18 -9.67
CA TRP A 175 5.31 18.08 -10.58
C TRP A 175 4.07 17.66 -11.40
N PRO A 176 4.17 17.55 -12.73
CA PRO A 176 3.08 17.03 -13.54
C PRO A 176 2.79 15.57 -13.18
N GLY A 177 1.54 15.15 -13.34
CA GLY A 177 1.14 13.80 -13.00
C GLY A 177 0.12 13.19 -13.94
N GLN A 178 0.00 11.88 -13.82
CA GLN A 178 -1.03 11.08 -14.45
C GLN A 178 -1.82 10.32 -13.38
N ILE A 179 -3.07 9.98 -13.67
CA ILE A 179 -3.98 9.26 -12.79
C ILE A 179 -4.53 8.00 -13.46
N GLU A 180 -4.61 6.93 -12.66
CA GLU A 180 -5.31 5.69 -12.93
C GLU A 180 -6.31 5.42 -11.80
N ARG A 181 -7.45 4.80 -12.12
CA ARG A 181 -8.51 4.52 -11.15
C ARG A 181 -9.04 3.10 -11.25
N LEU A 182 -9.24 2.47 -10.11
CA LEU A 182 -9.94 1.19 -9.97
C LEU A 182 -11.14 1.36 -9.04
N LEU A 183 -12.24 0.68 -9.35
CA LEU A 183 -13.44 0.66 -8.52
C LEU A 183 -13.61 -0.74 -7.92
N PRO A 184 -14.02 -0.87 -6.64
CA PRO A 184 -14.26 -2.17 -6.03
C PRO A 184 -15.23 -3.03 -6.84
N GLY A 185 -14.82 -4.26 -7.15
CA GLY A 185 -15.61 -5.21 -7.92
C GLY A 185 -15.72 -4.91 -9.42
N GLN A 186 -15.12 -3.83 -9.92
CA GLN A 186 -15.08 -3.50 -11.34
C GLN A 186 -13.63 -3.44 -11.82
N TRP A 187 -13.21 -4.51 -12.49
CA TRP A 187 -11.84 -4.66 -12.95
C TRP A 187 -11.77 -4.47 -14.46
N PRO A 188 -10.93 -3.57 -14.97
CA PRO A 188 -10.75 -3.42 -16.41
C PRO A 188 -9.98 -4.62 -16.97
N ALA A 189 -10.40 -5.10 -18.14
CA ALA A 189 -9.76 -6.23 -18.85
C ALA A 189 -8.34 -5.91 -19.34
N GLU A 190 -8.06 -4.62 -19.54
CA GLU A 190 -6.79 -4.09 -20.02
C GLU A 190 -6.34 -2.95 -19.09
N ASP A 191 -5.05 -2.59 -19.14
CA ASP A 191 -4.56 -1.43 -18.39
C ASP A 191 -5.16 -0.17 -19.07
N PRO A 192 -6.03 0.61 -18.40
CA PRO A 192 -6.52 1.85 -18.98
C PRO A 192 -5.37 2.82 -19.20
N GLU A 193 -5.43 3.62 -20.27
CA GLU A 193 -4.43 4.66 -20.50
C GLU A 193 -4.45 5.67 -19.34
N PRO A 194 -3.29 5.96 -18.71
CA PRO A 194 -3.22 6.97 -17.66
C PRO A 194 -3.65 8.34 -18.18
N GLN A 195 -4.52 9.02 -17.44
CA GLN A 195 -5.01 10.34 -17.81
C GLN A 195 -4.15 11.43 -17.16
N ALA A 196 -3.95 12.57 -17.81
CA ALA A 196 -3.30 13.70 -17.16
C ALA A 196 -4.12 14.13 -15.92
N CYS A 197 -3.44 14.47 -14.83
CA CYS A 197 -4.07 15.04 -13.65
C CYS A 197 -3.46 16.39 -13.29
N GLU A 198 -4.10 17.09 -12.36
CA GLU A 198 -3.54 18.30 -11.79
C GLU A 198 -2.13 18.05 -11.24
N PRO A 199 -1.20 19.01 -11.38
CA PRO A 199 0.13 18.90 -10.79
C PRO A 199 0.08 18.66 -9.28
N PHE A 200 1.14 18.05 -8.75
CA PHE A 200 1.20 17.72 -7.33
C PHE A 200 1.06 18.97 -6.45
N ARG A 201 0.20 18.87 -5.44
CA ARG A 201 -0.01 19.89 -4.40
C ARG A 201 0.16 19.28 -3.02
N ALA A 202 1.13 19.74 -2.25
CA ALA A 202 1.36 19.25 -0.89
C ALA A 202 0.14 19.46 0.03
N ALA A 203 -0.67 20.50 -0.22
CA ALA A 203 -1.91 20.73 0.51
C ALA A 203 -2.98 19.66 0.24
N ALA A 204 -3.06 19.15 -1.00
CA ALA A 204 -4.02 18.10 -1.36
C ALA A 204 -3.63 16.74 -0.76
N PHE A 205 -2.34 16.45 -0.67
CA PHE A 205 -1.86 15.23 0.00
C PHE A 205 -2.09 15.28 1.53
N ARG A 206 -1.86 16.43 2.16
CA ARG A 206 -1.97 16.62 3.63
C ARG A 206 -3.41 16.88 4.09
N ASN A 207 -4.31 15.96 3.75
CA ASN A 207 -5.72 16.04 4.12
C ASN A 207 -6.06 15.32 5.45
N GLY A 208 -5.05 14.81 6.16
CA GLY A 208 -5.18 14.10 7.43
C GLY A 208 -4.08 14.48 8.43
N ASN A 209 -4.19 13.95 9.64
CA ASN A 209 -3.20 14.09 10.70
C ASN A 209 -3.18 12.78 11.51
N PRO A 210 -2.05 12.04 11.56
CA PRO A 210 -0.69 12.47 11.23
C PRO A 210 -0.32 12.51 9.74
N VAL A 211 0.68 13.36 9.43
CA VAL A 211 1.48 13.31 8.20
C VAL A 211 2.87 12.81 8.59
N ALA A 212 3.32 11.70 8.01
CA ALA A 212 4.56 11.05 8.41
C ALA A 212 5.35 10.52 7.21
N GLY A 213 6.66 10.43 7.40
CA GLY A 213 7.63 9.89 6.45
C GLY A 213 8.42 8.77 7.09
N PHE A 214 8.65 7.73 6.32
CA PHE A 214 9.33 6.51 6.72
C PHE A 214 10.52 6.24 5.79
N ASP A 215 11.27 5.18 6.10
CA ASP A 215 12.31 4.71 5.21
C ASP A 215 11.74 4.36 3.83
N ASP A 216 12.64 4.27 2.84
CA ASP A 216 12.31 3.81 1.48
C ASP A 216 11.38 4.76 0.71
N GLY A 217 11.39 6.04 1.08
CA GLY A 217 10.60 7.10 0.46
C GLY A 217 9.10 7.05 0.77
N LEU A 218 8.63 6.21 1.71
CA LEU A 218 7.22 6.09 2.08
C LEU A 218 6.73 7.33 2.85
N LEU A 219 5.54 7.80 2.48
CA LEU A 219 4.86 8.94 3.08
C LEU A 219 3.39 8.58 3.30
N CYS A 220 2.78 9.10 4.36
CA CYS A 220 1.33 9.01 4.54
C CYS A 220 0.76 10.29 5.14
N SER A 221 -0.52 10.52 4.84
CA SER A 221 -1.36 11.50 5.51
C SER A 221 -2.68 10.80 5.81
N LEU A 222 -2.91 10.53 7.10
CA LEU A 222 -3.98 9.66 7.57
C LEU A 222 -4.74 10.35 8.70
N PRO A 223 -6.07 10.25 8.77
CA PRO A 223 -6.80 10.73 9.94
C PRO A 223 -6.55 9.80 11.13
N GLU A 224 -6.18 10.35 12.29
CA GLU A 224 -5.99 9.53 13.49
C GLU A 224 -7.28 8.82 13.93
N LEU A 225 -8.42 9.49 13.77
CA LEU A 225 -9.77 8.96 13.95
C LEU A 225 -10.50 9.04 12.61
N LEU A 226 -11.12 7.94 12.17
CA LEU A 226 -11.89 7.96 10.92
C LEU A 226 -13.08 8.94 11.05
N PRO A 227 -13.27 9.83 10.07
CA PRO A 227 -14.46 10.69 10.01
C PRO A 227 -15.74 9.86 9.90
N ALA A 228 -16.84 10.34 10.50
CA ALA A 228 -18.15 9.69 10.41
C ALA A 228 -18.76 9.73 9.00
N GLY A 229 -18.34 10.69 8.16
CA GLY A 229 -18.77 10.83 6.76
C GLY A 229 -17.70 10.37 5.78
N ALA A 230 -17.74 10.92 4.55
CA ALA A 230 -16.77 10.62 3.51
C ALA A 230 -15.35 11.00 3.94
N PHE A 231 -14.38 10.19 3.56
CA PHE A 231 -12.97 10.42 3.88
C PHE A 231 -12.05 9.84 2.81
N GLN A 232 -10.79 10.25 2.86
CA GLN A 232 -9.74 9.69 2.03
C GLN A 232 -8.52 9.34 2.88
N LEU A 233 -7.85 8.25 2.51
CA LEU A 233 -6.53 7.91 3.02
C LEU A 233 -5.49 8.21 1.94
N GLN A 234 -4.42 8.91 2.30
CA GLN A 234 -3.35 9.27 1.37
C GLN A 234 -2.05 8.56 1.76
N VAL A 235 -1.51 7.81 0.81
CA VAL A 235 -0.22 7.13 0.94
C VAL A 235 0.58 7.44 -0.31
N GLY A 236 1.88 7.66 -0.17
CA GLY A 236 2.76 7.82 -1.32
C GLY A 236 4.13 7.24 -1.08
N CYS A 237 4.89 7.11 -2.16
CA CYS A 237 6.25 6.62 -2.14
C CYS A 237 7.09 7.34 -3.19
N ARG A 238 8.20 7.93 -2.74
CA ARG A 238 9.22 8.48 -3.63
C ARG A 238 10.07 7.33 -4.15
N LEU A 239 9.77 6.90 -5.38
CA LEU A 239 10.40 5.75 -6.02
C LEU A 239 11.82 6.05 -6.51
N SER A 240 12.07 7.31 -6.89
CA SER A 240 13.38 7.83 -7.28
C SER A 240 13.41 9.36 -7.11
N GLU A 241 14.54 10.00 -7.41
CA GLU A 241 14.66 11.46 -7.33
C GLU A 241 13.62 12.22 -8.17
N GLY A 242 13.14 11.64 -9.26
CA GLY A 242 12.22 12.25 -10.22
C GLY A 242 10.88 11.51 -10.38
N CYS A 243 10.53 10.59 -9.47
CA CYS A 243 9.30 9.82 -9.54
C CYS A 243 8.66 9.65 -8.16
N PHE A 244 7.39 10.05 -8.05
CA PHE A 244 6.57 9.88 -6.86
C PHE A 244 5.24 9.24 -7.22
N ASP A 245 4.94 8.09 -6.60
CA ASP A 245 3.64 7.42 -6.73
C ASP A 245 2.81 7.74 -5.49
N GLN A 246 1.61 8.25 -5.69
CA GLN A 246 0.59 8.47 -4.68
C GLN A 246 -0.58 7.53 -4.90
N LEU A 247 -1.15 7.05 -3.82
CA LEU A 247 -2.36 6.26 -3.81
C LEU A 247 -3.36 6.89 -2.83
N SER A 248 -4.53 7.21 -3.36
CA SER A 248 -5.67 7.69 -2.59
C SER A 248 -6.73 6.60 -2.50
N LEU A 249 -7.23 6.32 -1.30
CA LEU A 249 -8.35 5.43 -1.06
C LEU A 249 -9.55 6.27 -0.65
N GLY A 250 -10.59 6.32 -1.48
CA GLY A 250 -11.76 7.16 -1.26
C GLY A 250 -12.93 6.39 -0.67
N TYR A 251 -13.47 6.86 0.45
CA TYR A 251 -14.64 6.32 1.12
C TYR A 251 -15.80 7.32 1.06
N ASP A 252 -17.00 6.84 0.76
CA ASP A 252 -18.21 7.68 0.72
C ASP A 252 -18.76 7.98 2.13
N SER A 253 -19.90 8.69 2.18
CA SER A 253 -20.58 9.04 3.43
C SER A 253 -21.10 7.84 4.23
N GLU A 254 -21.18 6.66 3.61
CA GLU A 254 -21.51 5.41 4.27
C GLU A 254 -20.26 4.59 4.62
N GLN A 255 -19.08 5.23 4.50
CA GLN A 255 -17.79 4.63 4.79
C GLN A 255 -17.53 3.36 3.97
N ARG A 256 -18.03 3.34 2.73
CA ARG A 256 -17.76 2.29 1.73
C ARG A 256 -16.72 2.79 0.75
N LEU A 257 -15.77 1.93 0.41
CA LEU A 257 -14.72 2.23 -0.54
C LEU A 257 -15.35 2.44 -1.92
N THR A 258 -15.01 3.56 -2.54
CA THR A 258 -15.51 3.97 -3.85
C THR A 258 -14.45 3.85 -4.93
N ALA A 259 -13.18 4.05 -4.59
CA ALA A 259 -12.08 3.95 -5.54
C ALA A 259 -10.72 3.80 -4.88
N TRP A 260 -9.83 3.14 -5.59
CA TRP A 260 -8.39 3.35 -5.50
C TRP A 260 -7.97 4.27 -6.65
N GLU A 261 -7.26 5.34 -6.34
CA GLU A 261 -6.72 6.27 -7.32
C GLU A 261 -5.21 6.33 -7.19
N ARG A 262 -4.51 5.82 -8.20
CA ARG A 262 -3.06 5.96 -8.29
C ARG A 262 -2.76 7.21 -9.09
N ARG A 263 -1.96 8.11 -8.50
CA ARG A 263 -1.37 9.24 -9.21
C ARG A 263 0.13 9.03 -9.29
N ARG A 264 0.71 9.20 -10.48
CA ARG A 264 2.15 9.14 -10.69
C ARG A 264 2.65 10.51 -11.12
N PHE A 265 3.53 11.10 -10.33
CA PHE A 265 4.12 12.40 -10.58
C PHE A 265 5.57 12.27 -11.00
N GLN A 266 5.98 13.06 -11.98
CA GLN A 266 7.34 13.04 -12.52
C GLN A 266 7.92 14.45 -12.49
N ARG A 267 9.22 14.54 -12.20
CA ARG A 267 9.95 15.80 -12.28
C ARG A 267 10.10 16.20 -13.75
N SER A 268 9.62 17.38 -14.11
CA SER A 268 9.84 17.99 -15.43
C SER A 268 11.32 18.27 -15.71
#